data_AF-Q7RXR3-F1
#
_entry.id   AF-Q7RXR3-F1
#
_cell.length_a   1.000
_cell.length_b   1.000
_cell.length_c   1.000
_cell.angle_alpha   90.00
_cell.angle_beta   90.00
_cell.angle_gamma   90.00
#
_symmetry.space_group_name_H-M   'P 1'
#
loop_
_entity.id
_entity.type
_entity.pdbx_description
1 polymer ?
#
loop_
_entity_poly.entity_id
_entity_poly.type
_entity_poly.pdbx_seq_one_letter_code
_entity_poly.pdbx_strand_id
1 'polypeptide(L)'
;MPPKKGGVTKSKAVSKKAAAVPTPKATPPGRRKSRASSVQPGDPVPQGKKRRYRPGTLALKEIRNYQRTTDLLVAKLPFARLVREIAMQFRPMDEEMRWQSQAILALQEAAEAFLVHLFEDTNLCAIHAKRVTIMQKDIQLARRIRGVWGGAGWV
;
A
#
# COMPACT_ATOMS: atom_id res chain seq x y z
N MET A 1 -9.49 41.06 41.78
CA MET A 1 -10.24 42.29 41.41
C MET A 1 -10.27 42.42 39.88
N PRO A 2 -11.43 42.22 39.23
CA PRO A 2 -11.74 42.73 37.87
C PRO A 2 -12.50 44.08 38.00
N PRO A 3 -13.10 44.70 36.95
CA PRO A 3 -12.74 44.88 35.53
C PRO A 3 -12.86 46.36 35.06
N LYS A 4 -12.56 46.69 33.79
CA LYS A 4 -13.10 47.91 33.14
C LYS A 4 -13.77 47.58 31.79
N LYS A 5 -15.04 48.00 31.70
CA LYS A 5 -15.98 47.91 30.58
C LYS A 5 -15.65 48.92 29.47
N GLY A 6 -16.12 48.62 28.25
CA GLY A 6 -16.73 49.64 27.37
C GLY A 6 -16.31 49.57 25.90
N GLY A 7 -17.27 49.32 25.01
CA GLY A 7 -17.09 49.45 23.57
C GLY A 7 -18.16 48.76 22.72
N VAL A 8 -19.39 49.28 22.75
CA VAL A 8 -20.52 48.83 21.92
C VAL A 8 -20.34 49.36 20.49
N THR A 9 -20.36 48.50 19.49
CA THR A 9 -20.64 48.88 18.09
C THR A 9 -21.85 48.09 17.57
N LYS A 10 -22.88 48.83 17.16
CA LYS A 10 -24.07 48.34 16.47
C LYS A 10 -23.75 48.21 14.98
N SER A 11 -24.04 47.06 14.37
CA SER A 11 -24.09 46.97 12.90
C SER A 11 -25.21 46.04 12.46
N LYS A 12 -26.23 46.69 11.89
CA LYS A 12 -27.35 46.24 11.03
C LYS A 12 -27.43 44.75 10.68
N ALA A 13 -28.55 44.15 11.09
CA ALA A 13 -29.08 42.92 10.52
C ALA A 13 -29.46 43.13 9.04
N VAL A 14 -28.93 42.27 8.17
CA VAL A 14 -29.37 42.13 6.77
C VAL A 14 -30.06 40.78 6.65
N SER A 15 -31.40 40.81 6.66
CA SER A 15 -32.25 39.64 6.37
C SER A 15 -32.15 39.29 4.88
N LYS A 16 -31.34 38.29 4.55
CA LYS A 16 -31.38 37.64 3.22
C LYS A 16 -32.46 36.56 3.25
N LYS A 17 -33.60 36.83 2.62
CA LYS A 17 -34.58 35.82 2.21
C LYS A 17 -33.88 34.79 1.32
N ALA A 18 -33.72 33.57 1.81
CA ALA A 18 -33.30 32.43 1.00
C ALA A 18 -34.48 32.00 0.12
N ALA A 19 -34.40 32.30 -1.18
CA ALA A 19 -35.28 31.71 -2.17
C ALA A 19 -34.96 30.21 -2.29
N ALA A 20 -35.96 29.36 -2.09
CA ALA A 20 -35.85 27.92 -2.22
C ALA A 20 -35.47 27.54 -3.66
N VAL A 21 -34.29 26.93 -3.83
CA VAL A 21 -33.85 26.36 -5.10
C VAL A 21 -34.61 25.04 -5.31
N PRO A 22 -35.31 24.83 -6.44
CA PRO A 22 -35.94 23.54 -6.72
C PRO A 22 -34.86 22.50 -7.04
N THR A 23 -34.77 21.46 -6.22
CA THR A 23 -33.91 20.30 -6.48
C THR A 23 -34.49 19.47 -7.65
N PRO A 24 -33.67 19.06 -8.63
CA PRO A 24 -34.16 18.22 -9.72
C PRO A 24 -34.50 16.82 -9.16
N LYS A 25 -35.73 16.35 -9.43
CA LYS A 25 -36.16 14.97 -9.12
C LYS A 25 -35.23 13.97 -9.83
N ALA A 26 -34.56 13.12 -9.05
CA ALA A 26 -33.75 12.03 -9.58
C ALA A 26 -34.65 11.00 -10.30
N THR A 27 -34.47 10.85 -11.61
CA THR A 27 -35.04 9.74 -12.39
C THR A 27 -34.46 8.40 -11.92
N PRO A 28 -35.29 7.34 -11.76
CA PRO A 28 -34.81 6.02 -11.37
C PRO A 28 -33.89 5.45 -12.46
N PRO A 29 -32.86 4.66 -12.10
CA PRO A 29 -31.97 4.06 -13.08
C PRO A 29 -32.75 3.09 -13.97
N GLY A 30 -32.84 3.39 -15.27
CA GLY A 30 -33.47 2.52 -16.26
C GLY A 30 -32.87 1.12 -16.21
N ARG A 31 -33.72 0.11 -15.96
CA ARG A 31 -33.36 -1.31 -15.94
C ARG A 31 -32.85 -1.71 -17.32
N ARG A 32 -31.52 -1.86 -17.47
CA ARG A 32 -30.92 -2.42 -18.68
C ARG A 32 -31.48 -3.83 -18.89
N LYS A 33 -32.27 -4.04 -19.94
CA LYS A 33 -32.68 -5.36 -20.41
C LYS A 33 -31.41 -6.19 -20.67
N SER A 34 -31.33 -7.39 -20.12
CA SER A 34 -30.30 -8.37 -20.49
C SER A 34 -30.37 -8.58 -22.00
N ARG A 35 -29.28 -8.28 -22.73
CA ARG A 35 -29.15 -8.75 -24.10
C ARG A 35 -29.21 -10.27 -24.05
N ALA A 36 -30.22 -10.87 -24.66
CA ALA A 36 -30.19 -12.29 -24.97
C ALA A 36 -28.89 -12.54 -25.76
N SER A 37 -27.95 -13.25 -25.15
CA SER A 37 -26.70 -13.57 -25.81
C SER A 37 -27.02 -14.57 -26.92
N SER A 38 -26.72 -14.22 -28.17
CA SER A 38 -26.87 -15.09 -29.36
C SER A 38 -25.80 -16.19 -29.41
N VAL A 39 -25.39 -16.69 -28.25
CA VAL A 39 -24.30 -17.67 -28.09
C VAL A 39 -24.90 -19.03 -28.38
N GLN A 40 -24.43 -19.67 -29.44
CA GLN A 40 -24.82 -21.01 -29.85
C GLN A 40 -23.91 -22.06 -29.20
N PRO A 41 -24.39 -23.30 -28.99
CA PRO A 41 -23.52 -24.41 -28.62
C PRO A 41 -22.38 -24.57 -29.65
N GLY A 42 -21.13 -24.45 -29.21
CA GLY A 42 -19.94 -24.48 -30.07
C GLY A 42 -19.24 -23.12 -30.25
N ASP A 43 -19.91 -22.00 -29.93
CA ASP A 43 -19.25 -20.70 -29.90
C ASP A 43 -18.19 -20.66 -28.78
N PRO A 44 -17.04 -19.99 -28.99
CA PRO A 44 -16.10 -19.76 -27.91
C PRO A 44 -16.81 -18.98 -26.79
N VAL A 45 -16.66 -19.46 -25.55
CA VAL A 45 -17.23 -18.82 -24.35
C VAL A 45 -16.90 -17.32 -24.41
N PRO A 46 -17.89 -16.42 -24.43
CA PRO A 46 -17.63 -14.99 -24.57
C PRO A 46 -16.69 -14.52 -23.47
N GLN A 47 -15.42 -14.31 -23.81
CA GLN A 47 -14.46 -13.70 -22.89
C GLN A 47 -14.87 -12.24 -22.75
N GLY A 48 -15.58 -11.93 -21.67
CA GLY A 48 -16.03 -10.58 -21.37
C GLY A 48 -14.88 -9.57 -21.50
N LYS A 49 -15.19 -8.37 -22.02
CA LYS A 49 -14.17 -7.32 -22.21
C LYS A 49 -13.39 -7.11 -20.91
N LYS A 50 -12.06 -7.31 -20.96
CA LYS A 50 -11.17 -7.04 -19.82
C LYS A 50 -11.40 -5.60 -19.35
N ARG A 51 -11.86 -5.43 -18.09
CA ARG A 51 -12.14 -4.10 -17.53
C ARG A 51 -10.82 -3.33 -17.41
N ARG A 52 -10.71 -2.19 -18.09
CA ARG A 52 -9.57 -1.27 -17.92
C ARG A 52 -9.81 -0.41 -16.68
N TYR A 53 -8.94 -0.53 -15.70
CA TYR A 53 -8.97 0.30 -14.51
C TYR A 53 -8.36 1.69 -14.81
N ARG A 54 -8.81 2.72 -14.09
CA ARG A 54 -8.13 4.02 -14.11
C ARG A 54 -6.73 3.86 -13.49
N PRO A 55 -5.72 4.61 -13.95
CA PRO A 55 -4.39 4.57 -13.34
C PRO A 55 -4.49 4.81 -11.83
N GLY A 56 -3.71 4.07 -11.05
CA GLY A 56 -3.73 4.11 -9.57
C GLY A 56 -4.87 3.33 -8.89
N THR A 57 -5.94 2.94 -9.60
CA THR A 57 -7.08 2.23 -8.95
C THR A 57 -6.69 0.85 -8.43
N LEU A 58 -5.92 0.08 -9.21
CA LEU A 58 -5.43 -1.23 -8.81
C LEU A 58 -4.39 -1.12 -7.69
N ALA A 59 -3.44 -0.19 -7.82
CA ALA A 59 -2.43 0.07 -6.80
C ALA A 59 -3.06 0.38 -5.42
N LEU A 60 -4.07 1.27 -5.37
CA LEU A 60 -4.77 1.58 -4.11
C LEU A 60 -5.60 0.40 -3.58
N LYS A 61 -6.06 -0.51 -4.45
CA LYS A 61 -6.74 -1.73 -4.03
C LYS A 61 -5.75 -2.73 -3.41
N GLU A 62 -4.59 -2.90 -4.04
CA GLU A 62 -3.51 -3.76 -3.59
C GLU A 62 -2.92 -3.28 -2.26
N ILE A 63 -2.60 -1.98 -2.13
CA ILE A 63 -2.10 -1.38 -0.89
C ILE A 63 -3.06 -1.66 0.27
N ARG A 64 -4.36 -1.42 0.08
CA ARG A 64 -5.38 -1.69 1.11
C ARG A 64 -5.54 -3.16 1.45
N ASN A 65 -5.30 -4.05 0.48
CA ASN A 65 -5.33 -5.48 0.71
C ASN A 65 -4.12 -5.92 1.53
N TYR A 66 -2.90 -5.57 1.08
CA TYR A 66 -1.65 -5.96 1.73
C TYR A 66 -1.46 -5.35 3.12
N GLN A 67 -2.03 -4.17 3.39
CA GLN A 67 -2.03 -3.59 4.74
C GLN A 67 -3.04 -4.26 5.69
N ARG A 68 -4.01 -5.02 5.17
CA ARG A 68 -5.01 -5.73 5.99
C ARG A 68 -4.58 -7.16 6.28
N THR A 69 -3.93 -7.81 5.32
CA THR A 69 -3.44 -9.19 5.44
C THR A 69 -2.06 -9.23 6.06
N THR A 70 -1.71 -10.36 6.69
CA THR A 70 -0.38 -10.59 7.28
C THR A 70 0.30 -11.82 6.66
N ASP A 71 -0.07 -12.15 5.41
CA ASP A 71 0.49 -13.29 4.70
C ASP A 71 1.92 -12.99 4.23
N LEU A 72 2.78 -14.02 4.25
CA LEU A 72 4.12 -13.93 3.68
C LEU A 72 4.04 -13.72 2.17
N LEU A 73 4.72 -12.68 1.67
CA LEU A 73 4.67 -12.26 0.27
C LEU A 73 5.79 -12.89 -0.58
N VAL A 74 6.91 -13.28 0.04
CA VAL A 74 8.01 -13.95 -0.66
C VAL A 74 7.74 -15.44 -0.76
N ALA A 75 8.01 -16.03 -1.93
CA ALA A 75 7.85 -17.46 -2.12
C ALA A 75 8.81 -18.26 -1.22
N LYS A 76 8.25 -19.21 -0.44
CA LYS A 76 8.97 -19.96 0.60
C LYS A 76 10.16 -20.77 0.06
N LEU A 77 10.00 -21.46 -1.08
CA LEU A 77 11.04 -22.34 -1.62
C LEU A 77 12.28 -21.57 -2.15
N PRO A 78 12.13 -20.52 -2.98
CA PRO A 78 13.27 -19.66 -3.36
C PRO A 78 13.99 -19.03 -2.16
N PHE A 79 13.23 -18.54 -1.16
CA PHE A 79 13.82 -17.98 0.06
C PHE A 79 14.63 -19.03 0.84
N ALA A 80 14.08 -20.23 1.01
CA ALA A 80 14.76 -21.34 1.67
C ALA A 80 16.05 -21.77 0.93
N ARG A 81 16.07 -21.72 -0.41
CA ARG A 81 17.28 -22.00 -1.20
C ARG A 81 18.35 -20.94 -0.96
N LEU A 82 17.97 -19.66 -1.00
CA LEU A 82 18.88 -18.54 -0.72
C LEU A 82 19.50 -18.64 0.68
N VAL A 83 18.69 -18.92 1.71
CA VAL A 83 19.18 -19.08 3.09
C VAL A 83 20.22 -20.20 3.17
N ARG A 84 19.98 -21.33 2.50
CA ARG A 84 20.91 -22.46 2.48
C ARG A 84 22.20 -22.14 1.71
N GLU A 85 22.10 -21.42 0.60
CA GLU A 85 23.25 -20.98 -0.19
C GLU A 85 24.15 -20.04 0.61
N ILE A 86 23.57 -19.05 1.30
CA ILE A 86 24.32 -18.14 2.18
C ILE A 86 24.95 -18.92 3.33
N ALA A 87 24.19 -19.82 3.97
CA ALA A 87 24.70 -20.63 5.08
C ALA A 87 25.89 -21.53 4.69
N MET A 88 25.95 -21.99 3.43
CA MET A 88 27.10 -22.75 2.92
C MET A 88 28.40 -21.94 2.92
N GLN A 89 28.35 -20.61 2.85
CA GLN A 89 29.54 -19.76 2.89
C GLN A 89 30.11 -19.59 4.30
N PHE A 90 29.31 -19.83 5.34
CA PHE A 90 29.68 -19.62 6.74
C PHE A 90 29.88 -20.90 7.54
N ARG A 91 29.54 -22.06 6.97
CA ARG A 91 29.69 -23.36 7.66
C ARG A 91 31.15 -23.84 7.62
N PRO A 92 31.61 -24.59 8.64
CA PRO A 92 32.84 -25.36 8.55
C PRO A 92 32.78 -26.34 7.37
N MET A 93 33.91 -26.57 6.69
CA MET A 93 33.97 -27.32 5.41
C MET A 93 33.39 -28.74 5.51
N ASP A 94 33.38 -29.33 6.71
CA ASP A 94 33.02 -30.73 6.93
C ASP A 94 31.69 -30.93 7.68
N GLU A 95 30.93 -29.86 7.94
CA GLU A 95 29.65 -29.95 8.66
C GLU A 95 28.43 -29.72 7.76
N GLU A 96 27.54 -30.72 7.72
CA GLU A 96 26.24 -30.59 7.09
C GLU A 96 25.26 -29.83 8.02
N MET A 97 25.04 -28.54 7.73
CA MET A 97 24.04 -27.74 8.46
C MET A 97 22.61 -28.15 8.07
N ARG A 98 21.88 -28.74 9.02
CA ARG A 98 20.46 -29.07 8.88
C ARG A 98 19.60 -27.90 9.36
N TRP A 99 18.52 -27.63 8.65
CA TRP A 99 17.59 -26.55 8.96
C TRP A 99 16.24 -27.09 9.41
N GLN A 100 15.74 -26.60 10.53
CA GLN A 100 14.34 -26.78 10.91
C GLN A 100 13.44 -25.93 10.01
N SER A 101 12.26 -26.44 9.65
CA SER A 101 11.28 -25.71 8.86
C SER A 101 10.84 -24.40 9.53
N GLN A 102 10.63 -24.43 10.85
CA GLN A 102 10.26 -23.26 11.65
C GLN A 102 11.37 -22.20 11.69
N ALA A 103 12.65 -22.59 11.69
CA ALA A 103 13.76 -21.64 11.67
C ALA A 103 13.79 -20.83 10.36
N ILE A 104 13.54 -21.50 9.22
CA ILE A 104 13.46 -20.82 7.92
C ILE A 104 12.25 -19.87 7.87
N LEU A 105 11.10 -20.27 8.44
CA LEU A 105 9.93 -19.39 8.53
C LEU A 105 10.20 -18.16 9.38
N ALA A 106 10.83 -18.31 10.54
CA ALA A 106 11.19 -17.18 11.41
C ALA A 106 12.15 -16.21 10.71
N LEU A 107 13.15 -16.72 9.98
CA LEU A 107 14.03 -15.88 9.15
C LEU A 107 13.27 -15.14 8.06
N GLN A 108 12.28 -15.79 7.44
CA GLN A 108 11.46 -15.17 6.41
C GLN A 108 10.60 -14.05 6.98
N GLU A 109 9.91 -14.29 8.10
CA GLU A 109 9.10 -13.27 8.78
C GLU A 109 9.95 -12.06 9.17
N ALA A 110 11.12 -12.28 9.77
CA ALA A 110 12.02 -11.20 10.14
C ALA A 110 12.53 -10.40 8.93
N ALA A 111 12.89 -11.09 7.84
CA ALA A 111 13.37 -10.45 6.61
C ALA A 111 12.27 -9.62 5.92
N GLU A 112 11.05 -10.15 5.80
CA GLU A 112 9.92 -9.43 5.21
C GLU A 112 9.53 -8.22 6.07
N ALA A 113 9.47 -8.38 7.40
CA ALA A 113 9.21 -7.28 8.32
C ALA A 113 10.27 -6.17 8.14
N PHE A 114 11.56 -6.53 8.10
CA PHE A 114 12.64 -5.56 7.89
C PHE A 114 12.47 -4.78 6.58
N LEU A 115 12.19 -5.48 5.47
CA LEU A 115 11.99 -4.87 4.16
C LEU A 115 10.78 -3.94 4.13
N VAL A 116 9.66 -4.31 4.75
CA VAL A 116 8.47 -3.45 4.84
C VAL A 116 8.81 -2.13 5.53
N HIS A 117 9.41 -2.17 6.73
CA HIS A 117 9.80 -0.96 7.45
C HIS A 117 10.82 -0.12 6.66
N LEU A 118 11.77 -0.77 5.97
CA LEU A 118 12.74 -0.07 5.12
C LEU A 118 12.05 0.65 3.95
N PHE A 119 11.05 0.04 3.34
CA PHE A 119 10.30 0.64 2.24
C PHE A 119 9.36 1.76 2.71
N GLU A 120 8.84 1.70 3.94
CA GLU A 120 8.11 2.81 4.55
C GLU A 120 9.01 4.05 4.70
N ASP A 121 10.21 3.89 5.29
CA ASP A 121 11.20 4.96 5.41
C ASP A 121 11.65 5.51 4.03
N THR A 122 11.85 4.60 3.08
CA THR A 122 12.20 4.95 1.68
C THR A 122 11.10 5.77 1.02
N ASN A 123 9.84 5.40 1.24
CA ASN A 123 8.69 6.11 0.70
C ASN A 123 8.59 7.53 1.28
N LEU A 124 8.87 7.71 2.57
CA LEU A 124 8.96 9.04 3.19
C LEU A 124 10.05 9.90 2.54
N CYS A 125 11.21 9.32 2.22
CA CYS A 125 12.29 10.02 1.49
C CYS A 125 11.85 10.43 0.07
N ALA A 126 11.10 9.58 -0.64
CA ALA A 126 10.57 9.90 -1.96
C ALA A 126 9.55 11.05 -1.91
N ILE A 127 8.64 11.03 -0.93
CA ILE A 127 7.65 12.09 -0.69
C ILE A 127 8.35 13.40 -0.34
N HIS A 128 9.38 13.35 0.52
CA HIS A 128 10.19 14.52 0.88
C HIS A 128 10.82 15.18 -0.37
N ALA A 129 11.25 14.38 -1.35
CA ALA A 129 11.78 14.84 -2.63
C ALA A 129 10.70 15.15 -3.70
N LYS A 130 9.42 15.28 -3.31
CA LYS A 130 8.27 15.57 -4.20
C LYS A 130 8.07 14.53 -5.32
N ARG A 131 8.40 13.26 -5.07
CA ARG A 131 8.18 12.15 -6.00
C ARG A 131 7.20 11.14 -5.43
N VAL A 132 6.51 10.43 -6.33
CA VAL A 132 5.67 9.27 -5.99
C VAL A 132 6.42 7.95 -6.22
N THR A 133 7.36 7.94 -7.16
CA THR A 133 8.19 6.77 -7.48
C THR A 133 9.44 6.75 -6.61
N ILE A 134 9.64 5.64 -5.88
CA ILE A 134 10.85 5.36 -5.12
C ILE A 134 12.04 5.10 -6.04
N MET A 135 13.24 5.49 -5.60
CA MET A 135 14.49 5.33 -6.33
C MET A 135 15.58 4.73 -5.43
N GLN A 136 16.65 4.19 -6.01
CA GLN A 136 17.76 3.60 -5.26
C GLN A 136 18.39 4.58 -4.25
N LYS A 137 18.49 5.86 -4.61
CA LYS A 137 18.98 6.93 -3.72
C LYS A 137 18.14 7.11 -2.46
N ASP A 138 16.84 6.82 -2.52
CA ASP A 138 15.93 6.94 -1.38
C ASP A 138 16.21 5.82 -0.38
N ILE A 139 16.47 4.61 -0.87
CA ILE A 139 16.85 3.45 -0.05
C ILE A 139 18.20 3.70 0.61
N GLN A 140 19.17 4.20 -0.15
CA GLN A 140 20.50 4.53 0.38
C GLN A 140 20.42 5.59 1.47
N LEU A 141 19.60 6.64 1.27
CA LEU A 141 19.36 7.67 2.27
C LEU A 141 18.70 7.10 3.53
N ALA A 142 17.63 6.32 3.38
CA ALA A 142 16.95 5.68 4.50
C ALA A 142 17.89 4.79 5.33
N ARG A 143 18.70 3.94 4.66
CA ARG A 143 19.71 3.10 5.33
C ARG A 143 20.77 3.92 6.05
N ARG A 144 21.20 5.04 5.48
CA ARG A 144 22.19 5.94 6.08
C ARG A 144 21.65 6.63 7.34
N ILE A 145 20.40 7.10 7.31
CA ILE A 145 19.77 7.77 8.45
C ILE A 145 19.52 6.78 9.59
N ARG A 146 19.12 5.54 9.27
CA ARG A 146 18.88 4.50 10.28
C ARG A 146 20.16 4.05 11.02
N GLY A 147 21.33 4.39 10.49
CA GLY A 147 22.62 4.05 11.09
C GLY A 147 23.01 2.58 10.94
N VAL A 148 24.17 2.25 11.51
CA VAL A 148 24.80 0.92 11.45
C VAL A 148 23.84 -0.17 11.93
N TRP A 149 23.18 0.07 13.05
CA TRP A 149 22.30 -0.91 13.69
C TRP A 149 20.97 -1.14 12.95
N GLY A 150 20.53 -0.15 12.16
CA GLY A 150 19.20 -0.18 11.55
C GLY A 150 19.15 -0.55 10.07
N GLY A 151 20.23 -0.33 9.31
CA GLY A 151 20.20 -0.49 7.86
C GLY A 151 21.50 -0.95 7.22
N ALA A 152 22.62 -0.85 7.92
CA ALA A 152 23.93 -1.22 7.41
C ALA A 152 24.53 -2.29 8.34
N GLY A 153 24.05 -3.53 8.22
CA GLY A 153 24.52 -4.69 8.97
C GLY A 153 25.96 -5.12 8.64
N TRP A 154 26.93 -4.20 8.77
CA TRP A 154 28.37 -4.40 8.66
C TRP A 154 29.10 -3.42 9.59
N VAL A 155 29.38 -3.89 10.81
CA VAL A 155 30.73 -3.95 11.38
C VAL A 155 31.02 -5.43 11.62
#